data_AF-A0A367LYG0-F1
#
_entry.id   AF-A0A367LYG0-F1
#
_cell.length_a   1.000
_cell.length_b   1.000
_cell.length_c   1.000
_cell.angle_alpha   90.00
_cell.angle_beta   90.00
_cell.angle_gamma   90.00
#
_symmetry.space_group_name_H-M   'P 1'
#
loop_
_entity.id
_entity.type
_entity.pdbx_description
1 polymer ?
#
loop_
_entity_poly.entity_id
_entity_poly.type
_entity_poly.pdbx_seq_one_letter_code
_entity_poly.pdbx_strand_id
1 'polypeptide(L)'
;ILHATSRRLEAALWVKDEKDHASKGQAPEDWVAPQVFGGPRVDKASERNLRARGILPAGMFVVPAEGARLDQYGNMSRGQMIQILSGLGALEYRAGFKGNATQSARSLAKGHQLAYFVMRRGRRPIGIAERRGRTLTMVLAFVRQPQYRVRFQFHEVVR
;
A
#
# COMPACT_ATOMS: atom_id res chain seq x y z
N ILE A 1 1.07 19.86 23.87
CA ILE A 1 -0.22 19.65 23.17
C ILE A 1 -1.16 20.76 23.60
N LEU A 2 -1.72 21.55 22.68
CA LEU A 2 -2.78 22.50 23.00
C LEU A 2 -4.13 21.82 22.73
N HIS A 3 -4.99 21.78 23.73
CA HIS A 3 -6.33 21.23 23.61
C HIS A 3 -7.32 22.35 23.29
N ALA A 4 -8.17 22.12 22.30
CA ALA A 4 -9.26 23.04 21.99
C ALA A 4 -10.24 23.12 23.17
N THR A 5 -10.73 24.32 23.47
CA THR A 5 -11.77 24.57 24.47
C THR A 5 -12.91 25.35 23.81
N SER A 6 -14.07 25.43 24.45
CA SER A 6 -15.22 26.21 23.94
C SER A 6 -14.91 27.70 23.74
N ARG A 7 -13.84 28.21 24.36
CA ARG A 7 -13.35 29.59 24.20
C ARG A 7 -12.16 29.73 23.26
N ARG A 8 -11.54 28.61 22.86
CA ARG A 8 -10.37 28.58 21.98
C ARG A 8 -10.46 27.36 21.07
N LEU A 9 -10.92 27.59 19.84
CA LEU A 9 -11.18 26.57 18.83
C LEU A 9 -9.91 26.11 18.09
N GLU A 10 -8.74 26.26 18.72
CA GLU A 10 -7.44 25.88 18.16
C GLU A 10 -6.88 24.70 18.93
N ALA A 11 -6.25 23.76 18.22
CA ALA A 11 -5.49 22.67 18.81
C ALA A 11 -4.12 22.59 18.15
N ALA A 12 -3.08 22.38 18.94
CA ALA A 12 -1.72 22.14 18.47
C ALA A 12 -1.30 20.72 18.82
N LEU A 13 -1.15 19.92 17.79
CA LEU A 13 -0.69 18.54 17.86
C LEU A 13 0.80 18.50 17.52
N TRP A 14 1.56 17.79 18.33
CA TRP A 14 2.95 17.46 18.02
C TRP A 14 2.93 16.05 17.44
N VAL A 15 3.43 15.89 16.22
CA VAL A 15 3.71 14.55 15.70
C VAL A 15 5.04 14.12 16.31
N LYS A 16 5.10 12.89 16.81
CA LYS A 16 6.32 12.34 17.39
C LYS A 16 7.32 12.05 16.26
N ASP A 17 8.43 12.79 16.21
CA ASP A 17 9.54 12.65 15.25
C ASP A 17 10.45 11.45 15.56
N GLU A 18 10.41 10.96 16.80
CA GLU A 18 11.29 9.87 17.22
C GLU A 18 11.01 8.59 16.43
N LYS A 19 12.00 8.22 15.59
CA LYS A 19 12.24 6.89 15.05
C LYS A 19 12.63 5.92 16.18
N ASP A 20 11.83 5.87 17.23
CA ASP A 20 11.95 4.82 18.23
C ASP A 20 11.85 3.49 17.51
N HIS A 21 12.78 2.58 17.83
CA HIS A 21 12.96 1.27 17.23
C HIS A 21 11.69 0.38 17.15
N ALA A 22 10.55 0.83 17.68
CA ALA A 22 9.22 0.26 17.50
C ALA A 22 8.66 0.43 16.07
N SER A 23 9.00 1.54 15.40
CA SER A 23 8.52 1.86 14.06
C SER A 23 9.50 1.29 13.04
N LYS A 24 9.15 0.15 12.41
CA LYS A 24 9.99 -0.60 11.44
C LYS A 24 10.27 0.18 10.13
N GLY A 25 10.88 1.36 10.23
CA GLY A 25 11.39 2.16 9.13
C GLY A 25 10.46 3.24 8.55
N GLN A 26 9.38 3.63 9.25
CA GLN A 26 8.55 4.80 8.88
C GLN A 26 8.17 5.56 10.14
N ALA A 27 8.46 6.86 10.20
CA ALA A 27 8.02 7.73 11.29
C ALA A 27 6.53 8.07 11.12
N PRO A 28 5.78 8.34 12.20
CA PRO A 28 4.41 8.86 12.10
C PRO A 28 4.30 10.12 11.20
N GLU A 29 5.37 10.91 11.15
CA GLU A 29 5.50 12.09 10.27
C GLU A 29 5.45 11.75 8.77
N ASP A 30 5.99 10.60 8.35
CA ASP A 30 5.99 10.16 6.95
C ASP A 30 4.56 9.95 6.41
N TRP A 31 3.58 9.74 7.30
CA TRP A 31 2.17 9.58 6.95
C TRP A 31 1.38 10.89 7.00
N VAL A 32 1.82 11.85 7.83
CA VAL A 32 1.14 13.13 8.06
C VAL A 32 1.66 14.22 7.12
N ALA A 33 2.96 14.27 6.84
CA ALA A 33 3.58 15.32 6.04
C ALA A 33 2.97 15.51 4.63
N PRO A 34 2.62 14.44 3.86
CA PRO A 34 1.97 14.60 2.56
C PRO A 34 0.56 15.19 2.64
N GLN A 35 -0.12 15.04 3.78
CA GLN A 35 -1.46 15.60 4.02
C GLN A 35 -1.41 17.09 4.41
N VAL A 36 -0.28 17.54 4.97
CA VAL A 36 -0.08 18.90 5.50
C VAL A 36 0.58 19.83 4.48
N PHE A 37 1.67 19.40 3.84
CA PHE A 37 2.46 20.26 2.94
C PHE A 37 2.16 20.05 1.45
N GLY A 38 1.43 18.98 1.11
CA GLY A 38 1.38 18.46 -0.25
C GLY A 38 2.72 17.85 -0.68
N GLY A 39 2.69 16.94 -1.66
CA GLY A 39 3.89 16.27 -2.17
C GLY A 39 3.63 14.83 -2.63
N PRO A 40 4.63 14.20 -3.27
CA PRO A 40 4.54 12.79 -3.67
C PRO A 40 4.41 11.89 -2.43
N ARG A 41 3.44 10.96 -2.42
CA ARG A 41 3.32 9.98 -1.34
C ARG A 41 4.56 9.10 -1.26
N VAL A 42 4.98 8.73 -0.05
CA VAL A 42 6.00 7.68 0.15
C VAL A 42 5.49 6.36 -0.43
N ASP A 43 6.33 5.65 -1.18
CA ASP A 43 6.02 4.34 -1.71
C ASP A 43 5.71 3.35 -0.58
N LYS A 44 4.59 2.63 -0.71
CA LYS A 44 4.30 1.52 0.20
C LYS A 44 5.36 0.42 0.03
N ALA A 45 5.68 -0.31 1.11
CA ALA A 45 6.62 -1.43 1.03
C ALA A 45 6.21 -2.48 -0.03
N SER A 46 4.91 -2.75 -0.17
CA SER A 46 4.40 -3.64 -1.23
C SER A 46 4.68 -3.12 -2.64
N GLU A 47 4.65 -1.80 -2.86
CA GLU A 47 4.97 -1.18 -4.14
C GLU A 47 6.44 -1.31 -4.48
N ARG A 48 7.31 -1.09 -3.48
CA ARG A 48 8.76 -1.31 -3.63
C ARG A 48 9.06 -2.75 -4.02
N ASN A 49 8.43 -3.71 -3.34
CA ASN A 49 8.55 -5.14 -3.64
C ASN A 49 8.10 -5.49 -5.07
N LEU A 50 6.92 -5.03 -5.48
CA LEU A 50 6.40 -5.27 -6.83
C LEU A 50 7.30 -4.62 -7.91
N ARG A 51 7.84 -3.44 -7.62
CA ARG A 51 8.73 -2.72 -8.54
C ARG A 51 10.08 -3.43 -8.67
N ALA A 52 10.65 -3.90 -7.56
CA ALA A 52 11.89 -4.68 -7.55
C ALA A 52 11.76 -5.99 -8.34
N ARG A 53 10.54 -6.57 -8.37
CA ARG A 53 10.24 -7.76 -9.18
C ARG A 53 9.96 -7.46 -10.66
N GLY A 54 9.93 -6.18 -11.06
CA GLY A 54 9.60 -5.74 -12.42
C GLY A 54 8.10 -5.80 -12.76
N ILE A 55 7.23 -5.94 -11.75
CA ILE A 55 5.79 -6.06 -11.92
C ILE A 55 5.13 -4.69 -12.00
N LEU A 56 5.46 -3.81 -11.06
CA LEU A 56 4.95 -2.44 -11.00
C LEU A 56 5.89 -1.50 -11.78
N PRO A 57 5.42 -0.83 -12.84
CA PRO A 57 6.25 0.13 -13.57
C PRO A 57 6.71 1.31 -12.71
N ALA A 58 7.82 1.95 -13.09
CA ALA A 58 8.27 3.19 -12.47
C ALA A 58 7.20 4.29 -12.61
N GLY A 59 7.02 5.10 -11.57
CA GLY A 59 6.01 6.17 -11.52
C GLY A 59 4.56 5.69 -11.41
N MET A 60 4.32 4.38 -11.29
CA MET A 60 3.00 3.82 -11.01
C MET A 60 2.86 3.39 -9.55
N PHE A 61 1.61 3.38 -9.12
CA PHE A 61 1.15 3.08 -7.78
C PHE A 61 0.03 2.05 -7.85
N VAL A 62 -0.15 1.33 -6.76
CA VAL A 62 -1.23 0.35 -6.63
C VAL A 62 -2.37 0.94 -5.82
N VAL A 63 -3.59 0.71 -6.29
CA VAL A 63 -4.83 1.02 -5.57
C VAL A 63 -5.71 -0.23 -5.49
N PRO A 64 -6.50 -0.39 -4.42
CA PRO A 64 -7.51 -1.44 -4.34
C PRO A 64 -8.45 -1.41 -5.56
N ALA A 65 -8.76 -2.57 -6.12
CA ALA A 65 -9.78 -2.74 -7.15
C ALA A 65 -10.94 -3.60 -6.62
N GLU A 66 -11.90 -3.97 -7.45
CA GLU A 66 -13.13 -4.68 -7.06
C GLU A 66 -12.90 -5.92 -6.18
N GLY A 67 -11.84 -6.70 -6.45
CA GLY A 67 -11.51 -7.91 -5.70
C GLY A 67 -10.71 -7.65 -4.41
N ALA A 68 -10.45 -6.39 -4.06
CA ALA A 68 -9.76 -6.03 -2.83
C ALA A 68 -10.65 -6.27 -1.61
N ARG A 69 -10.14 -7.02 -0.64
CA ARG A 69 -10.75 -7.18 0.68
C ARG A 69 -10.36 -5.97 1.51
N LEU A 70 -11.31 -5.09 1.75
CA LEU A 70 -11.08 -3.90 2.55
C LEU A 70 -11.30 -4.20 4.03
N ASP A 71 -10.52 -3.57 4.90
CA ASP A 71 -10.77 -3.54 6.34
C ASP A 71 -11.80 -2.45 6.69
N GLN A 72 -12.14 -2.35 7.97
CA GLN A 72 -13.09 -1.36 8.49
C GLN A 72 -12.70 0.10 8.23
N TYR A 73 -11.43 0.36 7.87
CA TYR A 73 -10.91 1.68 7.57
C TYR A 73 -10.83 1.93 6.05
N GLY A 74 -11.32 1.00 5.22
CA GLY A 74 -11.25 1.09 3.75
C GLY A 74 -9.86 0.78 3.18
N ASN A 75 -8.93 0.26 3.99
CA ASN A 75 -7.62 -0.14 3.51
C ASN A 75 -7.62 -1.59 3.04
N MET A 76 -6.72 -1.93 2.12
CA MET A 76 -6.52 -3.32 1.72
C MET A 76 -6.09 -4.18 2.91
N SER A 77 -6.75 -5.34 3.07
CA SER A 77 -6.36 -6.38 4.01
C SER A 77 -4.88 -6.75 3.87
N ARG A 78 -4.15 -6.66 4.99
CA ARG A 78 -2.74 -7.09 5.07
C ARG A 78 -2.56 -8.54 4.63
N GLY A 79 -3.50 -9.41 5.00
CA GLY A 79 -3.47 -10.83 4.65
C GLY A 79 -3.53 -11.03 3.13
N GLN A 80 -4.47 -10.37 2.45
CA GLN A 80 -4.59 -10.47 0.99
C GLN A 80 -3.35 -9.91 0.27
N MET A 81 -2.80 -8.78 0.75
CA MET A 81 -1.56 -8.23 0.19
C MET A 81 -0.38 -9.21 0.30
N ILE A 82 -0.23 -9.90 1.44
CA ILE A 82 0.81 -10.93 1.61
C ILE A 82 0.60 -12.08 0.63
N GLN A 83 -0.65 -12.54 0.44
CA GLN A 83 -0.97 -13.61 -0.51
C GLN A 83 -0.64 -13.22 -1.95
N ILE A 84 -0.97 -11.99 -2.34
CA ILE A 84 -0.65 -11.43 -3.67
C ILE A 84 0.87 -11.43 -3.88
N LEU A 85 1.62 -10.82 -2.96
CA LEU A 85 3.08 -10.74 -3.07
C LEU A 85 3.72 -12.13 -3.07
N SER A 86 3.22 -13.05 -2.24
CA SER A 86 3.69 -14.43 -2.18
C SER A 86 3.45 -15.17 -3.50
N GLY A 87 2.24 -15.07 -4.06
CA GLY A 87 1.88 -15.71 -5.34
C GLY A 87 2.67 -15.17 -6.52
N LEU A 88 3.00 -13.87 -6.50
CA LEU A 88 3.79 -13.21 -7.54
C LEU A 88 5.31 -13.33 -7.34
N GLY A 89 5.77 -13.99 -6.26
CA GLY A 89 7.20 -14.11 -5.96
C GLY A 89 7.87 -12.78 -5.60
N ALA A 90 7.12 -11.83 -5.02
CA ALA A 90 7.55 -10.49 -4.66
C ALA A 90 7.60 -10.25 -3.14
N LEU A 91 7.34 -11.26 -2.30
CA LEU A 91 7.34 -11.09 -0.85
C LEU A 91 8.77 -11.02 -0.27
N GLU A 92 9.72 -11.71 -0.90
CA GLU A 92 11.11 -11.85 -0.46
C GLU A 92 11.99 -10.71 -1.01
N TYR A 93 11.79 -9.49 -0.52
CA TYR A 93 12.58 -8.32 -0.91
C TYR A 93 13.92 -8.21 -0.14
N ARG A 94 14.06 -8.91 0.99
CA ARG A 94 15.30 -8.94 1.80
C ARG A 94 15.83 -10.37 1.90
N ALA A 95 17.15 -10.52 1.81
CA ALA A 95 17.82 -11.79 2.01
C ALA A 95 17.46 -12.39 3.39
N GLY A 96 17.20 -13.70 3.44
CA GLY A 96 16.89 -14.44 4.67
C GLY A 96 15.40 -14.60 5.01
N PHE A 97 14.49 -13.86 4.36
CA PHE A 97 13.05 -14.11 4.48
C PHE A 97 12.57 -15.05 3.37
N LYS A 98 11.89 -16.14 3.74
CA LYS A 98 11.25 -17.07 2.78
C LYS A 98 9.74 -17.08 2.99
N GLY A 99 8.99 -16.57 2.02
CA GLY A 99 7.54 -16.50 2.07
C GLY A 99 6.85 -16.44 0.71
N ASN A 100 7.62 -16.49 -0.38
CA ASN A 100 7.06 -16.66 -1.71
C ASN A 100 6.41 -18.04 -1.86
N ALA A 101 5.38 -18.12 -2.69
CA ALA A 101 4.75 -19.39 -3.02
C ALA A 101 5.78 -20.28 -3.74
N THR A 102 5.82 -21.56 -3.34
CA THR A 102 6.72 -22.59 -3.85
C THR A 102 5.95 -23.75 -4.47
N GLN A 103 6.65 -24.71 -5.07
CA GLN A 103 6.09 -25.97 -5.58
C GLN A 103 5.84 -27.03 -4.50
N SER A 104 5.97 -26.68 -3.21
CA SER A 104 5.63 -27.61 -2.13
C SER A 104 4.14 -27.91 -2.09
N ALA A 105 3.75 -29.14 -1.73
CA ALA A 105 2.34 -29.54 -1.61
C ALA A 105 1.52 -28.57 -0.74
N ARG A 106 2.12 -28.07 0.36
CA ARG A 106 1.51 -27.06 1.24
C ARG A 106 1.23 -25.74 0.52
N SER A 107 2.16 -25.27 -0.32
CA SER A 107 2.01 -24.02 -1.06
C SER A 107 1.01 -24.16 -2.20
N LEU A 108 1.05 -25.29 -2.91
CA LEU A 108 0.06 -25.64 -3.93
C LEU A 108 -1.36 -25.71 -3.36
N ALA A 109 -1.53 -26.30 -2.17
CA ALA A 109 -2.82 -26.33 -1.47
C ALA A 109 -3.36 -24.92 -1.14
N LYS A 110 -2.48 -23.95 -0.86
CA LYS A 110 -2.88 -22.54 -0.69
C LYS A 110 -3.23 -21.85 -2.01
N GLY A 111 -2.63 -22.30 -3.12
CA GLY A 111 -2.98 -21.90 -4.48
C GLY A 111 -2.61 -20.47 -4.87
N HIS A 112 -1.85 -19.72 -4.06
CA HIS A 112 -1.57 -18.30 -4.32
C HIS A 112 -0.82 -18.06 -5.65
N GLN A 113 0.13 -18.93 -5.99
CA GLN A 113 0.90 -18.85 -7.23
C GLN A 113 0.01 -19.03 -8.48
N LEU A 114 -1.04 -19.85 -8.36
CA LEU A 114 -1.98 -20.12 -9.45
C LEU A 114 -3.09 -19.07 -9.53
N ALA A 115 -3.42 -18.45 -8.39
CA ALA A 115 -4.52 -17.50 -8.28
C ALA A 115 -4.15 -16.10 -8.77
N TYR A 116 -2.95 -15.60 -8.44
CA TYR A 116 -2.58 -14.20 -8.67
C TYR A 116 -1.66 -14.03 -9.87
N PHE A 117 -1.97 -13.06 -10.74
CA PHE A 117 -1.15 -12.76 -11.91
C PHE A 117 -1.27 -11.30 -12.35
N VAL A 118 -0.29 -10.83 -13.12
CA VAL A 118 -0.28 -9.46 -13.66
C VAL A 118 -1.25 -9.38 -14.84
N MET A 119 -2.27 -8.54 -14.72
CA MET A 119 -3.19 -8.25 -15.81
C MET A 119 -2.55 -7.21 -16.75
N ARG A 120 -2.62 -7.46 -18.07
CA ARG A 120 -2.04 -6.59 -19.10
C ARG A 120 -3.08 -6.21 -20.15
N ARG A 121 -2.97 -4.99 -20.68
CA ARG A 121 -3.65 -4.54 -21.90
C ARG A 121 -2.59 -4.40 -22.99
N GLY A 122 -2.55 -5.36 -23.91
CA GLY A 122 -1.40 -5.53 -24.80
C GLY A 122 -0.11 -5.76 -23.99
N ARG A 123 0.93 -4.96 -24.25
CA ARG A 123 2.20 -5.05 -23.50
C ARG A 123 2.16 -4.34 -22.14
N ARG A 124 1.19 -3.46 -21.91
CA ARG A 124 1.14 -2.59 -20.72
C ARG A 124 0.51 -3.31 -19.54
N PRO A 125 1.20 -3.44 -18.39
CA PRO A 125 0.57 -3.93 -17.17
C PRO A 125 -0.41 -2.88 -16.65
N ILE A 126 -1.60 -3.33 -16.27
CA ILE A 126 -2.71 -2.47 -15.81
C ILE A 126 -3.13 -2.78 -14.37
N GLY A 127 -2.68 -3.90 -13.81
CA GLY A 127 -3.06 -4.31 -12.47
C GLY A 127 -2.64 -5.74 -12.15
N ILE A 128 -3.11 -6.22 -11.01
CA ILE A 128 -3.02 -7.63 -10.60
C ILE A 128 -4.43 -8.17 -10.48
N ALA A 129 -4.63 -9.36 -11.03
CA ALA A 129 -5.89 -10.09 -10.98
C ALA A 129 -5.77 -11.29 -10.05
N GLU A 130 -6.92 -11.72 -9.53
CA GLU A 130 -7.11 -13.02 -8.90
C GLU A 130 -8.05 -13.85 -9.78
N ARG A 131 -7.68 -15.10 -10.04
CA ARG A 131 -8.55 -16.12 -10.62
C ARG A 131 -8.73 -17.27 -9.64
N ARG A 132 -9.97 -17.58 -9.28
CA ARG A 132 -10.33 -18.80 -8.54
C ARG A 132 -11.49 -19.49 -9.22
N GLY A 133 -11.25 -20.71 -9.70
CA GLY A 133 -12.23 -21.42 -10.53
C GLY A 133 -12.59 -20.59 -11.76
N ARG A 134 -13.89 -20.27 -11.91
CA ARG A 134 -14.43 -19.48 -13.03
C ARG A 134 -14.43 -17.97 -12.78
N THR A 135 -14.16 -17.54 -11.55
CA THR A 135 -14.18 -16.12 -11.17
C THR A 135 -12.85 -15.48 -11.46
N LEU A 136 -12.87 -14.36 -12.19
CA LEU A 136 -11.73 -13.51 -12.48
C LEU A 136 -12.05 -12.09 -12.02
N THR A 137 -11.25 -11.52 -11.14
CA THR A 137 -11.46 -10.16 -10.62
C THR A 137 -10.14 -9.43 -10.49
N MET A 138 -10.11 -8.14 -10.81
CA MET A 138 -8.94 -7.30 -10.53
C MET A 138 -8.87 -6.99 -9.03
N VAL A 139 -7.74 -7.28 -8.39
CA VAL A 139 -7.53 -7.03 -6.95
C VAL A 139 -6.73 -5.76 -6.70
N LEU A 140 -5.83 -5.41 -7.63
CA LEU A 140 -5.06 -4.16 -7.60
C LEU A 140 -5.05 -3.54 -8.99
N ALA A 141 -5.32 -2.24 -9.07
CA ALA A 141 -5.14 -1.47 -10.30
C ALA A 141 -3.83 -0.68 -10.25
N PHE A 142 -3.15 -0.57 -11.39
CA PHE A 142 -1.95 0.25 -11.55
C PHE A 142 -2.34 1.63 -12.07
N VAL A 143 -2.13 2.64 -11.24
CA VAL A 143 -2.47 4.03 -11.54
C VAL A 143 -1.21 4.89 -11.55
N ARG A 144 -1.28 6.03 -12.25
CA ARG A 144 -0.28 7.08 -12.06
C ARG A 144 -0.43 7.66 -10.65
N GLN A 145 0.61 8.34 -10.18
CA GLN A 145 0.61 8.96 -8.86
C GLN A 145 -0.72 9.68 -8.56
N PRO A 146 -1.47 9.24 -7.54
CA PRO A 146 -2.64 9.97 -7.11
C PRO A 146 -2.18 11.31 -6.54
N GLN A 147 -2.59 12.41 -7.17
CA GLN A 147 -2.38 13.74 -6.60
C GLN A 147 -3.42 13.96 -5.51
N TYR A 148 -2.98 13.91 -4.25
CA TYR A 148 -3.83 14.30 -3.13
C TYR A 148 -3.93 15.83 -3.15
N ARG A 149 -5.12 16.36 -3.45
CA ARG A 149 -5.42 17.77 -3.15
C ARG A 149 -5.37 17.94 -1.63
N VAL A 150 -4.71 19.00 -1.15
CA VAL A 150 -4.64 19.36 0.27
C VAL A 150 -6.05 19.29 0.87
N ARG A 151 -6.29 18.40 1.85
CA ARG A 151 -7.59 18.23 2.52
C ARG A 151 -7.65 18.93 3.87
N PHE A 152 -6.50 19.30 4.43
CA PHE A 152 -6.39 20.07 5.66
C PHE A 152 -5.76 21.41 5.33
N GLN A 153 -6.51 22.51 5.51
CA GLN A 153 -6.01 23.88 5.37
C GLN A 153 -5.09 24.23 6.56
N PHE A 154 -3.96 23.54 6.69
CA PHE A 154 -3.05 23.75 7.82
C PHE A 154 -2.38 25.14 7.78
N HIS A 155 -2.40 25.81 6.62
CA HIS A 155 -1.82 27.13 6.40
C HIS A 155 -2.83 28.30 6.46
N GLU A 156 -4.13 28.06 6.71
CA GLU A 156 -5.10 29.14 6.93
C GLU A 156 -5.32 29.52 8.40
N VAL A 157 -4.47 29.04 9.31
CA VAL A 157 -4.35 29.62 10.65
C VAL A 157 -2.92 30.07 10.87
N VAL A 158 -2.55 31.15 10.19
CA VAL A 158 -1.46 32.03 10.65
C VAL A 158 -2.11 33.34 11.07
N ARG A 159 -2.34 33.49 12.37
CA ARG A 159 -2.10 34.74 13.06
C ARG A 159 -1.70 34.47 14.50
#